data_AF-A0A6I3QJK8-F1
#
_entry.id   AF-A0A6I3QJK8-F1
#
_cell.length_a   1.000
_cell.length_b   1.000
_cell.length_c   1.000
_cell.angle_alpha   90.00
_cell.angle_beta   90.00
_cell.angle_gamma   90.00
#
_symmetry.space_group_name_H-M   'P 1'
#
loop_
_entity.id
_entity.type
_entity.pdbx_description
1 polymer ?
#
loop_
_entity_poly.entity_id
_entity_poly.type
_entity_poly.pdbx_seq_one_letter_code
_entity_poly.pdbx_strand_id
1 'polypeptide(L)'
;MEPVLFAAGCFTAAVALAAGIYASFTARGKGPVLSNSYWFSVLKRENANKKAEYRLVTVVFSCLSAIFLLLTVEIFTQWPWTAALRWALIAFVLIYALADAFRTVLKGSKT
;
A
#
# COMPACT_ATOMS: atom_id res chain seq x y z
N MET A 1 20.36 10.72 19.74
CA MET A 1 19.30 9.83 19.25
C MET A 1 19.65 8.43 19.74
N GLU A 2 18.75 7.76 20.44
CA GLU A 2 19.01 6.40 20.95
C GLU A 2 19.37 5.46 19.78
N PRO A 3 20.35 4.55 19.94
CA PRO A 3 20.77 3.65 18.87
C PRO A 3 19.61 2.80 18.33
N VAL A 4 18.63 2.49 19.19
CA VAL A 4 17.40 1.78 18.83
C VAL A 4 16.52 2.60 17.89
N LEU A 5 16.34 3.90 18.15
CA LEU A 5 15.54 4.79 17.30
C LEU A 5 16.19 5.01 15.94
N PHE A 6 17.53 5.12 15.92
CA PHE A 6 18.29 5.23 14.68
C PHE A 6 18.12 3.98 13.80
N ALA A 7 18.28 2.79 14.40
CA ALA A 7 18.06 1.52 13.70
C ALA A 7 16.61 1.38 13.19
N ALA A 8 15.63 1.78 13.99
CA ALA A 8 14.22 1.79 13.60
C ALA A 8 13.98 2.71 12.40
N GLY A 9 14.55 3.93 12.40
CA GLY A 9 14.45 4.87 11.28
C GLY A 9 15.06 4.34 9.98
N CYS A 10 16.22 3.68 10.06
CA CYS A 10 16.83 3.03 8.89
C CYS A 10 15.98 1.87 8.37
N PHE A 11 15.40 1.07 9.26
CA PHE A 11 14.52 -0.03 8.88
C PHE A 11 13.24 0.49 8.19
N THR A 12 12.59 1.51 8.75
CA THR A 12 11.38 2.10 8.14
C THR A 12 11.69 2.74 6.79
N ALA A 13 12.88 3.33 6.62
CA ALA A 13 13.34 3.85 5.33
C ALA A 13 13.51 2.75 4.28
N ALA A 14 14.13 1.62 4.66
CA ALA A 14 14.30 0.47 3.78
C ALA A 14 12.94 -0.11 3.34
N VAL A 15 11.99 -0.23 4.26
CA VAL A 15 10.63 -0.68 3.96
C VAL A 15 9.89 0.30 3.04
N ALA A 16 10.02 1.61 3.29
CA ALA A 16 9.43 2.64 2.43
C ALA A 16 9.95 2.53 0.98
N LEU A 17 11.27 2.36 0.81
CA LEU A 17 11.90 2.20 -0.50
C LEU A 17 11.45 0.93 -1.20
N ALA A 18 11.45 -0.21 -0.50
CA ALA A 18 11.00 -1.48 -1.06
C ALA A 18 9.52 -1.40 -1.52
N ALA A 19 8.65 -0.82 -0.69
CA ALA A 19 7.25 -0.61 -1.02
C ALA A 19 7.06 0.36 -2.20
N GLY A 20 7.86 1.42 -2.29
CA GLY A 20 7.80 2.40 -3.38
C GLY A 20 8.31 1.85 -4.71
N ILE A 21 9.37 1.04 -4.68
CA ILE A 21 9.88 0.31 -5.84
C ILE A 21 8.83 -0.67 -6.34
N TYR A 22 8.23 -1.45 -5.43
CA TYR A 22 7.16 -2.38 -5.78
C TYR A 22 5.91 -1.67 -6.32
N ALA A 23 5.51 -0.55 -5.72
CA ALA A 23 4.44 0.31 -6.24
C ALA A 23 4.75 0.82 -7.65
N SER A 24 6.01 1.16 -7.94
CA SER A 24 6.45 1.64 -9.25
C SER A 24 6.39 0.55 -10.33
N PHE A 25 6.72 -0.70 -9.97
CA PHE A 25 6.56 -1.84 -10.87
C PHE A 25 5.09 -2.15 -11.13
N THR A 26 4.27 -2.22 -10.07
CA THR A 26 2.83 -2.49 -10.19
C THR A 26 2.07 -1.39 -10.92
N ALA A 27 2.48 -0.12 -10.80
CA ALA A 27 1.94 1.01 -11.56
C ALA A 27 2.13 0.83 -13.08
N ARG A 28 3.23 0.20 -13.48
CA ARG A 28 3.56 -0.11 -14.88
C ARG A 28 2.89 -1.40 -15.36
N GLY A 29 2.04 -2.03 -14.53
CA GLY A 29 1.43 -3.33 -14.81
C GLY A 29 2.47 -4.46 -14.93
N LYS A 30 3.67 -4.28 -14.35
CA LYS A 30 4.78 -5.22 -14.40
C LYS A 30 5.01 -5.80 -12.99
N GLY A 31 5.29 -7.09 -12.91
CA GLY A 31 5.63 -7.78 -11.66
C GLY A 31 4.47 -8.60 -11.06
N PRO A 32 4.76 -9.47 -10.09
CA PRO A 32 3.76 -10.34 -9.47
C PRO A 32 2.77 -9.52 -8.62
N VAL A 33 1.47 -9.78 -8.80
CA VAL A 33 0.42 -9.15 -7.99
C VAL A 33 0.34 -9.90 -6.65
N LEU A 34 0.89 -9.30 -5.60
CA LEU A 34 0.75 -9.77 -4.21
C LEU A 34 -0.66 -9.48 -3.62
N SER A 35 -1.73 -9.62 -4.42
CA SER A 35 -3.09 -9.62 -3.87
C SER A 35 -3.51 -11.07 -3.59
N ASN A 36 -4.23 -11.26 -2.48
CA ASN A 36 -4.78 -12.56 -2.09
C ASN A 36 -5.65 -13.19 -3.21
N SER A 37 -6.31 -12.36 -4.02
CA SER A 37 -7.08 -12.79 -5.19
C SER A 37 -6.19 -13.40 -6.29
N TYR A 38 -4.95 -12.96 -6.49
CA TYR A 38 -4.06 -13.49 -7.52
C TYR A 38 -3.50 -14.88 -7.18
N TRP A 39 -3.20 -15.12 -5.90
CA TRP A 39 -2.75 -16.44 -5.43
C TRP A 39 -3.88 -17.48 -5.45
N PHE A 40 -5.11 -17.08 -5.08
CA PHE A 40 -6.28 -17.97 -5.13
C PHE A 40 -6.90 -18.14 -6.53
N SER A 41 -6.63 -17.23 -7.48
CA SER A 41 -7.20 -17.26 -8.84
C SER A 41 -6.38 -18.01 -9.88
N VAL A 42 -5.31 -18.73 -9.49
CA VAL A 42 -4.70 -19.77 -10.35
C VAL A 42 -5.76 -20.76 -10.85
N LEU A 43 -6.87 -20.93 -10.09
CA LEU A 43 -8.04 -21.74 -10.43
C LEU A 43 -9.13 -21.07 -11.29
N LYS A 44 -9.13 -19.73 -11.48
CA LYS A 44 -10.27 -19.00 -12.08
C LYS A 44 -9.84 -17.84 -12.99
N ARG A 45 -8.94 -18.16 -13.92
CA ARG A 45 -8.21 -17.23 -14.79
C ARG A 45 -9.05 -16.39 -15.77
N GLU A 46 -10.34 -16.66 -15.91
CA GLU A 46 -11.08 -16.20 -17.10
C GLU A 46 -11.79 -14.84 -16.95
N ASN A 47 -12.10 -14.37 -15.72
CA ASN A 47 -12.96 -13.18 -15.54
C ASN A 47 -12.45 -12.08 -14.58
N ALA A 48 -11.25 -12.20 -14.02
CA ALA A 48 -10.70 -11.16 -13.14
C ALA A 48 -10.09 -10.00 -13.95
N ASN A 49 -10.61 -8.79 -13.77
CA ASN A 49 -10.11 -7.59 -14.44
C ASN A 49 -8.75 -7.18 -13.88
N LYS A 50 -7.68 -7.80 -14.39
CA LYS A 50 -6.27 -7.61 -13.97
C LYS A 50 -5.90 -6.15 -13.76
N LYS A 51 -6.39 -5.25 -14.62
CA LYS A 51 -6.10 -3.81 -14.59
C LYS A 51 -6.63 -3.12 -13.32
N ALA A 52 -7.77 -3.55 -12.80
CA ALA A 52 -8.35 -3.01 -11.57
C ALA A 52 -7.53 -3.44 -10.34
N GLU A 53 -7.09 -4.70 -10.29
CA GLU A 53 -6.26 -5.22 -9.20
C GLU A 53 -4.88 -4.57 -9.17
N TYR A 54 -4.21 -4.43 -10.33
CA TYR A 54 -2.95 -3.69 -10.40
C TYR A 54 -3.09 -2.24 -9.91
N ARG A 55 -4.22 -1.58 -10.23
CA ARG A 55 -4.49 -0.21 -9.78
C ARG A 55 -4.67 -0.15 -8.26
N LEU A 56 -5.42 -1.07 -7.67
CA LEU A 56 -5.58 -1.12 -6.22
C LEU A 56 -4.25 -1.38 -5.51
N VAL A 57 -3.50 -2.39 -5.95
CA VAL A 57 -2.19 -2.73 -5.34
C VAL A 57 -1.22 -1.56 -5.47
N THR A 58 -1.18 -0.90 -6.63
CA THR A 58 -0.35 0.30 -6.83
C THR A 58 -0.71 1.41 -5.84
N VAL A 59 -2.00 1.73 -5.68
CA VAL A 59 -2.47 2.81 -4.80
C VAL A 59 -2.21 2.48 -3.33
N VAL A 60 -2.46 1.23 -2.93
CA VAL A 60 -2.24 0.81 -1.54
C VAL A 60 -0.76 0.81 -1.21
N PHE A 61 0.10 0.21 -2.05
CA PHE A 61 1.54 0.16 -1.78
C PHE A 61 2.23 1.53 -1.91
N SER A 62 1.76 2.42 -2.78
CA SER A 62 2.28 3.79 -2.85
C SER A 62 1.93 4.59 -1.59
N CYS A 63 0.69 4.47 -1.09
CA CYS A 63 0.31 5.10 0.18
C CYS A 63 1.05 4.47 1.36
N LEU A 64 1.26 3.15 1.35
CA LEU A 64 2.03 2.44 2.38
C LEU A 64 3.48 2.94 2.41
N SER A 65 4.11 3.09 1.24
CA SER A 65 5.45 3.68 1.10
C SER A 65 5.49 5.10 1.68
N ALA A 66 4.51 5.95 1.37
CA ALA A 66 4.41 7.30 1.92
C ALA A 66 4.24 7.32 3.44
N ILE A 67 3.45 6.39 4.01
CA ILE A 67 3.27 6.25 5.47
C ILE A 67 4.59 5.88 6.16
N PHE A 68 5.34 4.91 5.63
CA PHE A 68 6.65 4.53 6.18
C PHE A 68 7.70 5.64 6.00
N LEU A 69 7.62 6.41 4.92
CA LEU A 69 8.49 7.56 4.69
C LEU A 69 8.19 8.69 5.69
N LEU A 70 6.93 9.01 5.95
CA LEU A 70 6.52 9.96 6.99
C LEU A 70 6.94 9.52 8.39
N LEU A 71 6.82 8.22 8.69
CA LEU A 71 7.30 7.65 9.95
C LEU A 71 8.83 7.79 10.09
N THR A 72 9.56 7.58 9.00
CA THR A 72 11.02 7.79 8.98
C THR A 72 11.36 9.24 9.27
N VAL A 73 10.68 10.20 8.62
CA VAL A 73 10.87 11.63 8.88
C VAL A 73 10.54 11.95 10.35
N GLU A 74 9.43 11.44 10.87
CA GLU A 74 9.02 11.61 12.28
C GLU A 74 10.11 11.15 13.26
N ILE A 75 10.74 9.99 13.01
CA ILE A 75 11.82 9.45 13.86
C ILE A 75 13.04 10.38 13.87
N PHE A 76 13.43 10.93 12.72
CA PHE A 76 14.64 11.75 12.60
C PHE A 76 14.44 13.23 12.96
N THR A 77 13.28 13.81 12.66
CA THR A 77 13.02 15.25 12.86
C THR A 77 12.15 15.55 14.08
N GLN A 78 11.47 14.53 14.64
CA GLN A 78 10.51 14.65 15.74
C GLN A 78 9.41 15.69 15.50
N TRP A 79 9.08 15.91 14.23
CA TRP A 79 8.09 16.90 13.84
C TRP A 79 6.66 16.42 14.14
N PRO A 80 5.86 17.17 14.93
CA PRO A 80 4.53 16.70 15.34
C PRO A 80 3.53 16.66 14.17
N TRP A 81 3.76 17.45 13.11
CA TRP A 81 2.86 17.52 11.96
C TRP A 81 2.97 16.29 11.04
N THR A 82 4.10 15.57 11.04
CA THR A 82 4.25 14.34 10.25
C THR A 82 3.37 13.23 10.78
N ALA A 83 3.14 13.18 12.11
CA ALA A 83 2.20 12.25 12.72
C ALA A 83 0.75 12.51 12.25
N ALA A 84 0.31 13.77 12.22
CA ALA A 84 -1.01 14.15 11.73
C ALA A 84 -1.20 13.76 10.25
N LEU A 85 -0.20 14.05 9.41
CA LEU A 85 -0.24 13.70 7.98
C LEU A 85 -0.29 12.17 7.77
N ARG A 86 0.47 11.42 8.58
CA ARG A 86 0.50 9.96 8.56
C ARG A 86 -0.86 9.36 8.90
N TRP A 87 -1.52 9.86 9.95
CA TRP A 87 -2.87 9.42 10.31
C TRP A 87 -3.92 9.72 9.23
N ALA A 88 -3.84 10.90 8.59
CA ALA A 88 -4.72 11.24 7.49
C ALA A 88 -4.56 10.27 6.30
N LEU A 89 -3.32 9.92 5.94
CA LEU A 89 -3.03 8.94 4.89
C LEU A 89 -3.53 7.54 5.24
N ILE A 90 -3.38 7.08 6.49
CA ILE A 90 -3.91 5.79 6.93
C ILE A 90 -5.43 5.76 6.78
N ALA A 91 -6.13 6.81 7.22
CA ALA A 91 -7.58 6.90 7.09
C ALA A 91 -8.00 6.86 5.60
N PHE A 92 -7.30 7.58 4.74
CA PHE A 92 -7.55 7.57 3.29
C PHE A 92 -7.40 6.17 2.69
N VAL A 93 -6.33 5.44 3.04
CA VAL A 93 -6.09 4.07 2.56
C VAL A 93 -7.20 3.12 3.02
N LEU A 94 -7.62 3.22 4.29
CA LEU A 94 -8.71 2.40 4.81
C LEU A 94 -10.03 2.66 4.08
N ILE A 95 -10.39 3.93 3.87
CA ILE A 95 -11.59 4.32 3.11
C ILE A 95 -11.50 3.80 1.67
N TYR A 96 -10.35 3.96 1.02
CA TYR A 96 -10.13 3.49 -0.35
C TYR A 96 -10.26 1.97 -0.46
N ALA A 97 -9.65 1.23 0.46
CA ALA A 97 -9.71 -0.23 0.51
C ALA A 97 -11.14 -0.72 0.80
N LEU A 98 -11.87 -0.08 1.71
CA LEU A 98 -13.29 -0.38 1.95
C LEU A 98 -14.12 -0.12 0.70
N ALA A 99 -13.94 1.04 0.05
CA ALA A 99 -14.71 1.41 -1.13
C ALA A 99 -14.49 0.41 -2.29
N ASP A 100 -13.25 -0.08 -2.47
CA ASP A 100 -12.98 -1.10 -3.47
C ASP A 100 -13.54 -2.48 -3.10
N ALA A 101 -13.45 -2.87 -1.81
CA ALA A 101 -14.07 -4.09 -1.31
C ALA A 101 -15.59 -4.07 -1.53
N PHE A 102 -16.27 -2.97 -1.20
CA PHE A 102 -17.70 -2.80 -1.46
C PHE A 102 -18.05 -2.83 -2.94
N ARG A 103 -17.24 -2.19 -3.81
CA ARG A 103 -17.45 -2.27 -5.27
C ARG A 103 -17.30 -3.70 -5.79
N THR A 104 -16.36 -4.46 -5.25
CA THR A 104 -16.13 -5.86 -5.62
C THR A 104 -17.30 -6.73 -5.17
N VAL A 105 -17.78 -6.57 -3.94
CA VAL A 105 -18.97 -7.27 -3.41
C VAL A 105 -20.23 -6.92 -4.21
N LEU A 106 -20.47 -5.64 -4.50
CA LEU A 106 -21.62 -5.18 -5.28
C LEU A 106 -21.60 -5.69 -6.73
N LYS A 107 -20.42 -5.83 -7.34
CA LYS A 107 -20.28 -6.42 -8.68
C LYS A 107 -20.52 -7.93 -8.67
N GLY A 108 -20.05 -8.65 -7.66
CA GLY A 108 -20.27 -10.09 -7.52
C GLY A 108 -21.74 -10.47 -7.26
N SER A 109 -22.52 -9.55 -6.67
CA SER A 109 -23.95 -9.76 -6.39
C SER A 109 -24.88 -9.60 -7.61
N LYS A 110 -24.40 -9.09 -8.75
CA LYS A 110 -25.19 -8.89 -9.98
C LYS A 110 -25.04 -10.00 -11.02
N THR A 111 -24.42 -11.12 -10.66
CA THR A 111 -24.30 -12.35 -11.46
C THR A 111 -25.00 -13.47 -10.75
#